data_AF-A0A384BZV8-F1
#
_entry.id   AF-A0A384BZV8-F1
#
_cell.length_a   1.000
_cell.length_b   1.000
_cell.length_c   1.000
_cell.angle_alpha   90.00
_cell.angle_beta   90.00
_cell.angle_gamma   90.00
#
_symmetry.space_group_name_H-M   'P 1'
#
loop_
_entity.id
_entity.type
_entity.pdbx_description
1 polymer ?
#
loop_
_entity_poly.entity_id
_entity_poly.type
_entity_poly.pdbx_seq_one_letter_code
_entity_poly.pdbx_strand_id
1 'polypeptide(L)'
;MEGGGGTPPEILEESQSGCVLPSSLGANSLKKSSWGFLFTGIVGGTLVAVYAVATPFLTPALRKICLPFVPATTKQIENVVKMLHCRKGSLVDIGSGDGRIVTFSQYSNVIIFGVPQMMPRLEEKLALELQDDARVIACRFPFPRWTPDHVTGEGVDTVWAYDVSSVRGKRS
;
A
#
# COMPACT_ATOMS: atom_id res chain seq x y z
N MET A 1 1.60 107.86 -33.15
CA MET A 1 2.08 107.70 -31.76
C MET A 1 1.92 106.21 -31.45
N GLU A 2 2.82 105.36 -31.98
CA GLU A 2 4.12 105.01 -31.37
C GLU A 2 3.94 104.57 -29.91
N GLY A 3 4.34 103.38 -29.46
CA GLY A 3 5.11 102.27 -30.03
C GLY A 3 4.73 100.98 -29.29
N GLY A 4 4.93 99.81 -29.89
CA GLY A 4 6.13 98.98 -29.72
C GLY A 4 5.73 97.76 -28.88
N GLY A 5 5.97 96.49 -29.21
CA GLY A 5 6.91 95.87 -30.14
C GLY A 5 7.61 94.73 -29.37
N GLY A 6 7.43 93.47 -29.80
CA GLY A 6 8.36 92.36 -29.51
C GLY A 6 7.88 91.26 -28.55
N THR A 7 7.69 90.05 -29.10
CA THR A 7 7.73 88.72 -28.45
C THR A 7 9.17 88.15 -28.50
N PRO A 8 9.42 86.89 -28.09
CA PRO A 8 9.59 86.28 -26.76
C PRO A 8 11.08 85.84 -26.55
N PRO A 9 11.45 85.05 -25.50
CA PRO A 9 11.73 83.63 -25.82
C PRO A 9 11.60 82.60 -24.66
N GLU A 10 11.73 81.35 -25.08
CA GLU A 10 11.96 80.10 -24.37
C GLU A 10 13.29 80.01 -23.57
N ILE A 11 13.25 79.16 -22.53
CA ILE A 11 14.22 78.13 -22.11
C ILE A 11 15.63 78.54 -21.58
N LEU A 12 15.95 77.95 -20.41
CA LEU A 12 17.23 77.59 -19.77
C LEU A 12 18.16 78.68 -19.20
N GLU A 13 18.51 78.54 -17.91
CA GLU A 13 19.88 78.33 -17.36
C GLU A 13 19.74 78.25 -15.82
N GLU A 14 20.15 77.13 -15.20
CA GLU A 14 21.45 76.91 -14.52
C GLU A 14 21.67 77.81 -13.28
N SER A 15 22.43 77.46 -12.24
CA SER A 15 22.96 76.23 -11.66
C SER A 15 23.77 76.73 -10.45
N GLN A 16 23.66 76.07 -9.29
CA GLN A 16 24.59 76.06 -8.15
C GLN A 16 24.96 77.34 -7.38
N SER A 17 24.82 77.23 -6.04
CA SER A 17 25.93 77.26 -5.04
C SER A 17 25.38 77.75 -3.69
N GLY A 18 25.27 76.90 -2.67
CA GLY A 18 26.37 76.75 -1.72
C GLY A 18 26.00 75.84 -0.55
N CYS A 19 26.98 75.02 -0.18
CA CYS A 19 27.00 73.97 0.81
C CYS A 19 26.80 74.45 2.26
N VAL A 20 25.94 73.79 3.03
CA VAL A 20 26.14 73.58 4.47
C VAL A 20 25.57 72.20 4.85
N LEU A 21 26.46 71.26 5.18
CA LEU A 21 26.15 70.05 5.95
C LEU A 21 25.77 70.44 7.39
N PRO A 22 24.84 69.70 7.99
CA PRO A 22 25.31 68.82 9.04
C PRO A 22 24.85 67.37 8.83
N SER A 23 25.85 66.51 8.81
CA SER A 23 25.91 65.23 9.51
C SER A 23 24.71 64.92 10.42
N SER A 24 23.85 63.99 9.99
CA SER A 24 23.29 63.03 10.94
C SER A 24 23.05 61.68 10.27
N LEU A 25 23.98 60.77 10.58
CA LEU A 25 23.83 59.33 10.66
C LEU A 25 22.37 58.83 10.62
N GLY A 26 22.05 58.16 9.52
CA GLY A 26 20.86 57.33 9.42
C GLY A 26 21.16 56.19 8.47
N ALA A 27 22.17 55.38 8.80
CA ALA A 27 22.29 54.05 8.23
C ALA A 27 21.00 53.31 8.62
N ASN A 28 19.99 53.37 7.76
CA ASN A 28 18.83 52.50 7.82
C ASN A 28 19.35 51.11 7.46
N SER A 29 19.94 50.48 8.49
CA SER A 29 20.25 49.07 8.56
C SER A 29 19.05 48.34 7.96
N LEU A 30 19.27 47.71 6.81
CA LEU A 30 18.40 46.65 6.34
C LEU A 30 18.46 45.58 7.44
N LYS A 31 17.63 45.73 8.47
CA LYS A 31 17.20 44.63 9.33
C LYS A 31 16.40 43.71 8.41
N LYS A 32 17.10 42.93 7.59
CA LYS A 32 16.52 41.83 6.84
C LYS A 32 16.01 40.87 7.89
N SER A 33 14.71 40.94 8.13
CA SER A 33 14.08 40.27 9.24
C SER A 33 14.24 38.76 9.07
N SER A 34 15.08 38.15 9.91
CA SER A 34 15.27 36.70 10.00
C SER A 34 13.94 35.96 10.27
N TRP A 35 12.90 36.69 10.68
CA TRP A 35 11.53 36.19 10.83
C TRP A 35 10.96 35.55 9.57
N GLY A 36 11.32 36.03 8.37
CA GLY A 36 10.84 35.42 7.13
C GLY A 36 11.28 33.95 7.03
N PHE A 37 12.55 33.69 7.35
CA PHE A 37 13.12 32.34 7.35
C PHE A 37 12.56 31.45 8.47
N LEU A 38 12.31 32.04 9.64
CA LEU A 38 11.71 31.33 10.78
C LEU A 38 10.27 30.89 10.47
N PHE A 39 9.46 31.77 9.88
CA PHE A 39 8.09 31.45 9.50
C PHE A 39 8.04 30.37 8.42
N THR A 40 8.87 30.49 7.38
CA THR A 40 8.97 29.45 6.35
C THR A 40 9.49 28.12 6.91
N GLY A 41 10.41 28.18 7.89
CA GLY A 41 10.94 27.00 8.57
C GLY A 41 9.89 26.27 9.41
N ILE A 42 9.03 27.02 10.12
CA ILE A 42 7.92 26.44 10.88
C ILE A 42 6.91 25.79 9.94
N VAL A 43 6.43 26.51 8.93
CA VAL A 43 5.42 25.98 7.98
C VAL A 43 5.97 24.76 7.24
N GLY A 44 7.19 24.85 6.71
CA GLY A 44 7.86 23.73 6.02
C GLY A 44 8.12 22.55 6.94
N GLY A 45 8.61 22.80 8.15
CA GLY A 45 8.87 21.77 9.16
C GLY A 45 7.59 21.03 9.59
N THR A 46 6.50 21.76 9.84
CA THR A 46 5.20 21.17 10.15
C THR A 46 4.67 20.33 8.99
N LEU A 47 4.77 20.81 7.75
CA LEU A 47 4.33 20.05 6.58
C LEU A 47 5.10 18.73 6.43
N VAL A 48 6.43 18.78 6.56
CA VAL A 48 7.29 17.59 6.48
C VAL A 48 6.99 16.61 7.61
N ALA A 49 6.82 17.10 8.84
CA ALA A 49 6.48 16.27 9.99
C ALA A 49 5.12 15.58 9.83
N VAL A 50 4.09 16.33 9.42
CA VAL A 50 2.75 15.79 9.13
C VAL A 50 2.82 14.73 8.04
N TYR A 51 3.55 15.00 6.95
CA TYR A 51 3.72 14.04 5.86
C TYR A 51 4.45 12.77 6.32
N ALA A 52 5.53 12.91 7.09
CA ALA A 52 6.28 11.77 7.61
C ALA A 52 5.44 10.89 8.54
N VAL A 53 4.59 11.49 9.38
CA VAL A 53 3.67 10.76 10.26
C VAL A 53 2.51 10.15 9.49
N ALA A 54 1.91 10.85 8.52
CA ALA A 54 0.75 10.37 7.78
C ALA A 54 1.10 9.29 6.75
N THR A 55 2.30 9.34 6.16
CA THR A 55 2.76 8.39 5.13
C THR A 55 2.59 6.92 5.54
N PRO A 56 3.05 6.42 6.70
CA PRO A 56 2.86 5.00 7.07
C PRO A 56 1.39 4.57 7.21
N PHE A 57 0.46 5.51 7.45
CA PHE A 57 -0.98 5.23 7.55
C PHE A 57 -1.70 5.33 6.19
N LEU A 58 -1.21 6.18 5.29
CA LEU A 58 -1.73 6.34 3.93
C LEU A 58 -1.12 5.33 2.94
N THR A 59 0.12 4.89 3.18
CA THR A 59 0.83 3.95 2.32
C THR A 59 0.07 2.64 2.11
N PRO A 60 -0.56 2.01 3.14
CA PRO A 60 -1.37 0.80 2.97
C PRO A 60 -2.52 0.98 1.98
N ALA A 61 -3.18 2.15 1.98
CA ALA A 61 -4.30 2.46 1.09
C ALA A 61 -3.85 2.74 -0.36
N LEU A 62 -2.58 3.10 -0.56
CA LEU A 62 -1.98 3.35 -1.87
C LEU A 62 -1.22 2.14 -2.44
N ARG A 63 -1.19 1.01 -1.72
CA ARG A 63 -0.68 -0.24 -2.30
C ARG A 63 -1.66 -0.65 -3.40
N LYS A 64 -1.23 -0.58 -4.66
CA LYS A 64 -1.94 -1.01 -5.88
C LYS A 64 -2.48 -2.46 -5.88
N ILE A 65 -2.37 -3.18 -4.77
CA ILE A 65 -2.95 -4.50 -4.55
C ILE A 65 -3.91 -4.38 -3.36
N CYS A 66 -5.07 -3.77 -3.62
CA CYS A 66 -6.29 -4.32 -3.08
C CYS A 66 -6.52 -5.58 -3.92
N LEU A 67 -6.38 -6.78 -3.36
CA LEU A 67 -6.85 -7.96 -4.07
C LEU A 67 -8.33 -7.70 -4.36
N PRO A 68 -8.76 -7.51 -5.63
CA PRO A 68 -10.18 -7.48 -5.90
C PRO A 68 -10.75 -8.79 -5.33
N PHE A 69 -11.92 -8.72 -4.71
CA PHE A 69 -12.67 -9.93 -4.41
C PHE A 69 -12.92 -10.64 -5.74
N VAL A 70 -12.07 -11.62 -6.07
CA VAL A 70 -12.24 -12.47 -7.24
C VAL A 70 -12.91 -13.73 -6.72
N PRO A 71 -14.23 -13.88 -6.90
CA PRO A 71 -14.91 -15.10 -6.49
C PRO A 71 -14.28 -16.31 -7.19
N ALA A 72 -14.43 -17.49 -6.60
CA ALA A 72 -14.10 -18.72 -7.28
C ALA A 72 -14.94 -18.84 -8.56
N THR A 73 -14.32 -19.22 -9.67
CA THR A 73 -15.06 -19.46 -10.92
C THR A 73 -15.90 -20.72 -10.77
N THR A 74 -16.96 -20.85 -11.58
CA THR A 74 -17.76 -22.09 -11.61
C THR A 74 -16.91 -23.31 -11.94
N LYS A 75 -15.93 -23.16 -12.85
CA LYS A 75 -14.98 -24.23 -13.22
C LYS A 75 -14.14 -24.68 -12.02
N GLN A 76 -13.65 -23.73 -11.22
CA GLN A 76 -12.91 -24.03 -10.01
C GLN A 76 -13.77 -24.79 -9.00
N ILE A 77 -15.02 -24.36 -8.81
CA ILE A 77 -15.97 -25.06 -7.92
C ILE A 77 -16.26 -26.47 -8.43
N GLU A 78 -16.46 -26.68 -9.73
CA GLU A 78 -16.62 -28.01 -10.31
C GLU A 78 -15.41 -28.91 -10.04
N ASN A 79 -14.20 -28.37 -10.13
CA ASN A 79 -12.97 -29.11 -9.82
C ASN A 79 -12.90 -29.49 -8.33
N VAL A 80 -13.30 -28.59 -7.43
CA VAL A 80 -13.42 -28.89 -5.99
C VAL A 80 -14.43 -30.00 -5.74
N VAL A 81 -15.63 -29.91 -6.33
CA VAL A 81 -16.69 -30.92 -6.18
C VAL A 81 -16.22 -32.28 -6.71
N LYS A 82 -15.47 -32.32 -7.82
CA LYS A 82 -14.86 -33.55 -8.33
C LYS A 82 -13.88 -34.17 -7.32
N MET A 83 -13.06 -33.37 -6.64
CA MET A 83 -12.10 -33.84 -5.63
C MET A 83 -12.75 -34.29 -4.31
N LEU A 84 -13.96 -33.80 -4.04
CA LEU A 84 -14.80 -34.24 -2.92
C LEU A 84 -15.67 -35.45 -3.26
N HIS A 85 -15.74 -35.84 -4.53
CA HIS A 85 -16.55 -37.00 -4.92
C HIS A 85 -16.07 -38.24 -4.15
N CYS A 86 -17.02 -39.04 -3.65
CA CYS A 86 -16.78 -40.19 -2.76
C CYS A 86 -16.18 -39.88 -1.37
N ARG A 87 -15.98 -38.61 -1.00
CA ARG A 87 -15.60 -38.23 0.36
C ARG A 87 -16.83 -38.06 1.25
N LYS A 88 -16.68 -38.39 2.53
CA LYS A 88 -17.71 -38.23 3.56
C LYS A 88 -17.13 -37.48 4.76
N GLY A 89 -17.99 -37.12 5.70
CA GLY A 89 -17.62 -36.44 6.94
C GLY A 89 -17.78 -34.93 6.88
N SER A 90 -17.30 -34.26 7.91
CA SER A 90 -17.37 -32.82 8.09
C SER A 90 -16.47 -32.10 7.08
N LEU A 91 -16.93 -30.91 6.65
CA LEU A 91 -16.26 -30.05 5.69
C LEU A 91 -16.14 -28.64 6.27
N VAL A 92 -14.98 -28.02 6.09
CA VAL A 92 -14.77 -26.59 6.36
C VAL A 92 -14.14 -25.91 5.15
N ASP A 93 -14.63 -24.71 4.84
CA ASP A 93 -14.00 -23.81 3.87
C ASP A 93 -13.25 -22.71 4.61
N ILE A 94 -11.94 -22.67 4.41
CA ILE A 94 -11.06 -21.60 4.88
C ILE A 94 -10.97 -20.59 3.74
N GLY A 95 -11.85 -19.59 3.80
CA GLY A 95 -11.88 -18.44 2.90
C GLY A 95 -10.65 -17.53 3.06
N SER A 96 -10.83 -16.21 3.04
CA SER A 96 -9.74 -15.21 3.02
C SER A 96 -8.80 -15.19 4.25
N GLY A 97 -9.01 -16.05 5.26
CA GLY A 97 -8.24 -16.09 6.50
C GLY A 97 -7.23 -17.24 6.54
N ASP A 98 -6.29 -17.21 7.47
CA ASP A 98 -5.23 -18.21 7.61
C ASP A 98 -5.52 -19.32 8.64
N GLY A 99 -6.79 -19.50 9.00
CA GLY A 99 -7.24 -20.58 9.88
C GLY A 99 -6.81 -20.45 11.34
N ARG A 100 -6.25 -19.31 11.78
CA ARG A 100 -5.75 -19.12 13.16
C ARG A 100 -6.73 -19.48 14.28
N ILE A 101 -8.02 -19.22 14.07
CA ILE A 101 -9.08 -19.47 15.06
C ILE A 101 -9.75 -20.85 14.89
N VAL A 102 -9.48 -21.54 13.79
CA VAL A 102 -10.12 -22.82 13.47
C VAL A 102 -9.28 -23.95 14.04
N THR A 103 -9.94 -24.88 14.71
CA THR A 103 -9.36 -26.17 15.10
C THR A 103 -9.75 -27.20 14.07
N PHE A 104 -8.76 -27.83 13.43
CA PHE A 104 -9.01 -28.68 12.27
C PHE A 104 -9.32 -30.15 12.58
N SER A 105 -9.03 -30.60 13.80
CA SER A 105 -9.11 -32.02 14.21
C SER A 105 -10.48 -32.68 14.06
N GLN A 106 -11.54 -31.88 13.98
CA GLN A 106 -12.92 -32.32 13.79
C GLN A 106 -13.36 -32.40 12.33
N TYR A 107 -12.52 -31.95 11.38
CA TYR A 107 -12.85 -31.89 9.95
C TYR A 107 -12.21 -33.04 9.17
N SER A 108 -13.03 -33.77 8.42
CA SER A 108 -12.56 -34.82 7.49
C SER A 108 -12.13 -34.25 6.14
N ASN A 109 -12.63 -33.05 5.80
CA ASN A 109 -12.35 -32.38 4.53
C ASN A 109 -12.13 -30.88 4.78
N VAL A 110 -11.11 -30.31 4.17
CA VAL A 110 -10.77 -28.87 4.27
C VAL A 110 -10.61 -28.30 2.87
N ILE A 111 -11.31 -27.21 2.56
CA ILE A 111 -11.11 -26.43 1.32
C ILE A 111 -10.40 -25.13 1.69
N ILE A 112 -9.49 -24.67 0.84
CA ILE A 112 -8.68 -23.47 1.07
C ILE A 112 -8.64 -22.64 -0.19
N PHE A 113 -9.10 -21.39 -0.12
CA PHE A 113 -8.90 -20.38 -1.16
C PHE A 113 -7.77 -19.44 -0.76
N GLY A 114 -6.54 -19.93 -0.92
CA GLY A 114 -5.36 -19.30 -0.33
C GLY A 114 -4.69 -18.22 -1.16
N VAL A 115 -3.65 -17.65 -0.55
CA VAL A 115 -2.62 -16.83 -1.19
C VAL A 115 -1.24 -17.31 -0.75
N PRO A 116 -0.16 -17.10 -1.53
CA PRO A 116 1.14 -17.69 -1.26
C PRO A 116 1.70 -17.46 0.14
N GLN A 117 1.41 -16.30 0.74
CA GLN A 117 1.93 -15.93 2.07
C GLN A 117 1.30 -16.75 3.22
N MET A 118 0.10 -17.29 2.98
CA MET A 118 -0.67 -18.03 3.97
C MET A 118 -0.33 -19.53 3.99
N MET A 119 -0.07 -20.09 2.80
CA MET A 119 0.08 -21.54 2.61
C MET A 119 1.13 -22.19 3.52
N PRO A 120 2.33 -21.62 3.77
CA PRO A 120 3.34 -22.28 4.59
C PRO A 120 2.90 -22.53 6.04
N ARG A 121 2.24 -21.55 6.67
CA ARG A 121 1.77 -21.68 8.06
C ARG A 121 0.59 -22.63 8.17
N LEU A 122 -0.32 -22.56 7.20
CA LEU A 122 -1.49 -23.43 7.16
C LEU A 122 -1.09 -24.88 6.91
N GLU A 123 -0.05 -25.12 6.11
CA GLU A 123 0.54 -26.45 5.89
C GLU A 123 0.96 -27.11 7.21
N GLU A 124 1.67 -26.38 8.07
CA GLU A 124 2.14 -26.90 9.36
C GLU A 124 0.98 -27.20 10.30
N LYS A 125 0.03 -26.27 10.41
CA LYS A 125 -1.14 -26.43 11.26
C LYS A 125 -2.00 -27.62 10.83
N LEU A 126 -2.27 -27.77 9.53
CA LEU A 126 -3.07 -28.88 9.02
C LEU A 126 -2.36 -30.23 9.17
N ALA A 127 -1.04 -30.28 8.97
CA ALA A 127 -0.26 -31.50 9.25
C ALA A 127 -0.34 -31.94 10.71
N LEU A 128 -0.45 -30.99 11.65
CA LEU A 128 -0.51 -31.27 13.07
C LEU A 128 -1.93 -31.63 13.54
N GLU A 129 -2.94 -30.94 13.04
CA GLU A 129 -4.30 -31.03 13.60
C GLU A 129 -5.20 -32.03 12.90
N LEU A 130 -5.02 -32.28 11.60
CA LEU A 130 -5.91 -33.18 10.87
C LEU A 130 -5.67 -34.66 11.21
N GLN A 131 -6.73 -35.46 11.08
CA GLN A 131 -6.66 -36.91 11.13
C GLN A 131 -6.05 -37.47 9.84
N ASP A 132 -5.49 -38.68 9.89
CA ASP A 132 -4.80 -39.31 8.74
C ASP A 132 -5.73 -39.58 7.54
N ASP A 133 -7.01 -39.81 7.79
CA ASP A 133 -8.00 -40.05 6.76
C ASP A 133 -8.51 -38.75 6.13
N ALA A 134 -8.14 -37.58 6.64
CA ALA A 134 -8.64 -36.30 6.15
C ALA A 134 -8.06 -35.93 4.78
N ARG A 135 -8.81 -35.10 4.04
CA ARG A 135 -8.41 -34.55 2.75
C ARG A 135 -8.40 -33.04 2.77
N VAL A 136 -7.33 -32.47 2.22
CA VAL A 136 -7.19 -31.02 2.02
C VAL A 136 -7.25 -30.71 0.53
N ILE A 137 -8.06 -29.71 0.17
CA ILE A 137 -8.22 -29.20 -1.19
C ILE A 137 -7.77 -27.75 -1.20
N ALA A 138 -6.65 -27.47 -1.86
CA ALA A 138 -6.13 -26.12 -2.05
C ALA A 138 -6.55 -25.59 -3.43
N CYS A 139 -7.01 -24.35 -3.48
CA CYS A 139 -7.40 -23.65 -4.69
C CYS A 139 -6.41 -22.53 -5.00
N ARG A 140 -6.17 -22.27 -6.30
CA ARG A 140 -5.24 -21.26 -6.88
C ARG A 140 -3.75 -21.41 -6.55
N PHE A 141 -3.40 -21.82 -5.34
CA PHE A 141 -2.02 -22.00 -4.91
C PHE A 141 -1.85 -23.36 -4.22
N PRO A 142 -0.81 -24.13 -4.57
CA PRO A 142 -0.48 -25.36 -3.87
C PRO A 142 0.24 -25.08 -2.56
N PHE A 143 0.32 -26.10 -1.70
CA PHE A 143 1.25 -26.09 -0.58
C PHE A 143 2.70 -26.20 -1.06
N PRO A 144 3.65 -25.48 -0.43
CA PRO A 144 5.03 -25.41 -0.90
C PRO A 144 5.82 -26.72 -0.71
N ARG A 145 5.54 -27.50 0.34
CA ARG A 145 6.30 -28.74 0.64
C ARG A 145 5.52 -30.02 0.41
N TRP A 146 4.20 -29.97 0.42
CA TRP A 146 3.38 -31.16 0.19
C TRP A 146 3.30 -31.50 -1.31
N THR A 147 3.43 -32.78 -1.62
CA THR A 147 3.16 -33.29 -2.98
C THR A 147 1.67 -33.63 -3.09
N PRO A 148 0.95 -33.06 -4.08
CA PRO A 148 -0.47 -33.34 -4.28
C PRO A 148 -0.69 -34.79 -4.76
N ASP A 149 -1.76 -35.41 -4.26
CA ASP A 149 -2.23 -36.72 -4.72
C ASP A 149 -3.04 -36.58 -6.02
N HIS A 150 -3.78 -35.48 -6.15
CA HIS A 150 -4.52 -35.14 -7.37
C HIS A 150 -4.40 -33.65 -7.72
N VAL A 151 -4.34 -33.36 -9.01
CA VAL A 151 -4.37 -32.00 -9.56
C VAL A 151 -5.40 -31.95 -10.67
N THR A 152 -6.22 -30.90 -10.70
CA THR A 152 -7.26 -30.73 -11.75
C THR A 152 -7.42 -29.25 -12.08
N GLY A 153 -7.65 -28.94 -13.35
CA GLY A 153 -7.82 -27.58 -13.85
C GLY A 153 -6.51 -26.96 -14.33
N GLU A 154 -6.60 -25.72 -14.80
CA GLU A 154 -5.49 -24.96 -15.37
C GLU A 154 -5.53 -23.51 -14.89
N GLY A 155 -4.35 -22.87 -14.77
CA GLY A 155 -4.23 -21.48 -14.35
C GLY A 155 -4.95 -21.21 -13.02
N VAL A 156 -5.79 -20.18 -13.00
CA VAL A 156 -6.54 -19.76 -11.80
C VAL A 156 -7.58 -20.77 -11.32
N ASP A 157 -7.98 -21.70 -12.19
CA ASP A 157 -8.98 -22.74 -11.89
C ASP A 157 -8.34 -24.05 -11.41
N THR A 158 -7.01 -24.07 -11.27
CA THR A 158 -6.30 -25.23 -10.75
C THR A 158 -6.64 -25.47 -9.27
N VAL A 159 -6.83 -26.74 -8.95
CA VAL A 159 -7.12 -27.26 -7.61
C VAL A 159 -6.18 -28.43 -7.34
N TRP A 160 -5.68 -28.53 -6.10
CA TRP A 160 -4.79 -29.57 -5.62
C TRP A 160 -5.42 -30.29 -4.44
N ALA A 161 -5.47 -31.62 -4.47
CA ALA A 161 -5.91 -32.43 -3.34
C ALA A 161 -4.73 -33.16 -2.69
N TYR A 162 -4.79 -33.24 -1.37
CA TYR A 162 -3.80 -33.86 -0.50
C TYR A 162 -4.51 -34.77 0.50
N ASP A 163 -4.12 -36.03 0.55
CA ASP A 163 -4.50 -36.95 1.63
C ASP A 163 -3.47 -36.86 2.76
N VAL A 164 -3.97 -36.64 3.98
CA VAL A 164 -3.09 -36.39 5.14
C VAL A 164 -2.20 -37.61 5.43
N SER A 165 -2.72 -38.82 5.23
CA SER A 165 -1.95 -40.06 5.29
C SER A 165 -0.77 -40.08 4.31
N SER A 166 -0.97 -39.67 3.05
CA SER A 166 0.10 -39.56 2.04
C SER A 166 1.16 -38.53 2.43
N VAL A 167 0.74 -37.39 3.00
CA VAL A 167 1.64 -36.32 3.45
C VAL A 167 2.54 -36.81 4.59
N ARG A 168 1.97 -37.53 5.57
CA ARG A 168 2.70 -38.03 6.74
C ARG A 168 3.59 -39.22 6.40
N GLY A 169 3.13 -40.13 5.54
CA GLY A 169 3.92 -41.29 5.10
C GLY A 169 5.23 -40.91 4.37
N LYS A 170 5.28 -39.73 3.74
CA LYS A 170 6.48 -39.20 3.07
C LYS A 170 7.47 -38.47 3.99
N ARG A 171 7.10 -38.24 5.26
CA ARG A 171 7.99 -37.63 6.28
C ARG A 171 8.73 -38.68 7.13
N SER A 172 8.39 -39.96 6.98
CA SER A 172 9.01 -41.08 7.69
C SER A 172 10.29 -41.56 7.01
#